data_AF-A0A6A4NEP6-F1
#
_entry.id   AF-A0A6A4NEP6-F1
#
_cell.length_a   1.000
_cell.length_b   1.000
_cell.length_c   1.000
_cell.angle_alpha   90.00
_cell.angle_beta   90.00
_cell.angle_gamma   90.00
#
_symmetry.space_group_name_H-M   'P 1'
#
loop_
_entity.id
_entity.type
_entity.pdbx_description
1 polymer ?
#
loop_
_entity_poly.entity_id
_entity_poly.type
_entity_poly.pdbx_seq_one_letter_code
_entity_poly.pdbx_strand_id
1 'polypeptide(L)'
;MSGRYEGDWVDGKYDGYGVETWARGSRFRGQYRKGLRNGFGVYRFYTADVYAGEWSNGQSHGCGIHTCEDGSRYVGEFKWGVKHGLGHYHFR
;
A
#
# COMPACT_ATOMS: atom_id res chain seq x y z
N MET A 1 0.77 12.31 -17.93
CA MET A 1 -0.05 12.90 -16.84
C MET A 1 0.73 12.77 -15.55
N SER A 2 0.99 13.87 -14.86
CA SER A 2 1.73 13.92 -13.58
C SER A 2 0.98 13.15 -12.48
N GLY A 3 1.65 12.81 -11.39
CA GLY A 3 0.97 12.26 -10.21
C GLY A 3 -0.01 13.27 -9.59
N ARG A 4 -1.01 12.77 -8.85
CA ARG A 4 -2.02 13.56 -8.14
C ARG A 4 -2.30 12.97 -6.77
N TYR A 5 -2.42 13.84 -5.77
CA TYR A 5 -2.89 13.50 -4.43
C TYR A 5 -4.23 14.18 -4.14
N GLU A 6 -5.14 13.45 -3.50
CA GLU A 6 -6.42 13.92 -3.00
C GLU A 6 -6.64 13.34 -1.60
N GLY A 7 -6.74 14.19 -0.58
CA GLY A 7 -6.88 13.73 0.80
C GLY A 7 -6.65 14.82 1.81
N ASP A 8 -6.49 14.39 3.05
CA ASP A 8 -6.31 15.24 4.22
C ASP A 8 -4.90 15.83 4.30
N TRP A 9 -4.84 17.10 4.75
CA TRP A 9 -3.60 17.84 4.90
C TRP A 9 -3.48 18.41 6.31
N VAL A 10 -2.32 18.23 6.93
CA VAL A 10 -1.95 18.88 8.19
C VAL A 10 -0.54 19.44 8.03
N ASP A 11 -0.35 20.72 8.36
CA ASP A 11 0.93 21.44 8.24
C ASP A 11 1.62 21.27 6.86
N GLY A 12 0.82 21.30 5.79
CA GLY A 12 1.31 21.16 4.42
C GLY A 12 1.78 19.75 4.04
N LYS A 13 1.44 18.72 4.83
CA LYS A 13 1.78 17.31 4.57
C LYS A 13 0.54 16.45 4.47
N TYR A 14 0.64 15.33 3.74
CA TYR A 14 -0.39 14.29 3.74
C TYR A 14 -0.51 13.70 5.15
N ASP A 15 -1.66 13.86 5.79
CA ASP A 15 -1.88 13.37 7.15
C ASP A 15 -3.38 13.14 7.37
N GLY A 16 -3.78 11.91 7.67
CA GLY A 16 -5.16 11.45 7.59
C GLY A 16 -5.38 10.50 6.42
N TYR A 17 -6.54 10.54 5.78
CA TYR A 17 -6.87 9.65 4.68
C TYR A 17 -6.61 10.31 3.32
N GLY A 18 -6.11 9.55 2.35
CA GLY A 18 -5.89 10.08 1.01
C GLY A 18 -5.74 9.04 -0.08
N VAL A 19 -5.74 9.55 -1.30
CA VAL A 19 -5.53 8.82 -2.54
C VAL A 19 -4.40 9.48 -3.30
N GLU A 20 -3.35 8.71 -3.58
CA GLU A 20 -2.23 9.14 -4.41
C GLU A 20 -2.19 8.32 -5.68
N THR A 21 -2.01 8.99 -6.82
CA THR A 21 -1.91 8.38 -8.14
C THR A 21 -0.62 8.83 -8.79
N TRP A 22 0.07 7.91 -9.47
CA TRP A 22 1.33 8.19 -10.15
C TRP A 22 1.20 8.05 -11.67
N ALA A 23 2.11 8.69 -12.41
CA ALA A 23 2.09 8.83 -13.88
C ALA A 23 2.09 7.52 -14.69
N ARG A 24 2.21 6.36 -14.04
CA ARG A 24 2.19 5.02 -14.65
C ARG A 24 0.99 4.17 -14.19
N GLY A 25 0.01 4.75 -13.51
CA GLY A 25 -1.21 4.06 -13.10
C GLY A 25 -1.15 3.35 -11.74
N SER A 26 0.01 3.39 -11.06
CA SER A 26 0.05 3.02 -9.63
C SER A 26 -0.89 3.92 -8.85
N ARG A 27 -1.54 3.37 -7.82
CA ARG A 27 -2.47 4.10 -6.97
C ARG A 27 -2.41 3.58 -5.55
N PHE A 28 -2.31 4.50 -4.59
CA PHE A 28 -2.49 4.22 -3.17
C PHE A 28 -3.79 4.82 -2.70
N ARG A 29 -4.49 4.11 -1.83
CA ARG A 29 -5.64 4.60 -1.09
C ARG A 29 -5.53 4.13 0.34
N GLY A 30 -5.42 5.05 1.28
CA GLY A 30 -5.23 4.67 2.67
C GLY A 30 -4.82 5.83 3.55
N GLN A 31 -4.32 5.47 4.72
CA GLN A 31 -3.90 6.40 5.74
C GLN A 31 -2.47 6.89 5.52
N TYR A 32 -2.25 8.15 5.87
CA TYR A 32 -0.98 8.87 5.83
C TYR A 32 -0.71 9.49 7.21
N ARG A 33 0.56 9.64 7.54
CA ARG A 33 1.03 10.38 8.71
C ARG A 33 2.33 11.09 8.34
N LYS A 34 2.38 12.41 8.52
CA LYS A 34 3.55 13.26 8.21
C LYS A 34 4.11 13.04 6.79
N GLY A 35 3.24 12.84 5.80
CA GLY A 35 3.61 12.65 4.40
C GLY A 35 3.92 11.21 3.99
N LEU A 36 3.89 10.25 4.92
CA LEU A 36 4.19 8.84 4.65
C LEU A 36 2.95 7.96 4.82
N ARG A 37 2.80 6.95 3.96
CA ARG A 37 1.78 5.90 4.14
C ARG A 37 1.95 5.26 5.52
N ASN A 38 0.88 5.21 6.31
CA ASN A 38 0.90 4.75 7.69
C ASN A 38 -0.49 4.26 8.10
N GLY A 39 -0.60 3.18 8.86
CA GLY A 39 -1.90 2.56 9.16
C GLY A 39 -2.35 1.64 8.03
N PHE A 40 -3.65 1.55 7.73
CA PHE A 40 -4.16 0.66 6.70
C PHE A 40 -4.26 1.34 5.33
N GLY A 41 -3.97 0.57 4.28
CA GLY A 41 -4.08 1.06 2.92
C GLY A 41 -3.96 -0.03 1.85
N VAL A 42 -4.43 0.33 0.66
CA VAL A 42 -4.37 -0.49 -0.55
C VAL A 42 -3.47 0.21 -1.56
N TYR A 43 -2.43 -0.48 -2.01
CA TYR A 43 -1.57 -0.05 -3.10
C TYR A 43 -1.76 -0.96 -4.30
N ARG A 44 -2.28 -0.41 -5.39
CA ARG A 44 -2.31 -1.06 -6.69
C ARG A 44 -1.08 -0.64 -7.47
N PHE A 45 -0.24 -1.60 -7.82
CA PHE A 45 0.94 -1.40 -8.65
C PHE A 45 0.51 -1.19 -10.10
N TYR A 46 1.36 -0.50 -10.88
CA TYR A 46 1.17 -0.40 -12.33
C TYR A 46 1.26 -1.76 -13.03
N THR A 47 1.91 -2.75 -12.42
CA THR A 47 1.98 -4.15 -12.85
C THR A 47 0.70 -4.93 -12.54
N ALA A 48 -0.38 -4.25 -12.14
CA ALA A 48 -1.64 -4.84 -11.70
C ALA A 48 -1.60 -5.63 -10.38
N ASP A 49 -0.43 -5.91 -9.81
CA ASP A 49 -0.31 -6.41 -8.44
C ASP A 49 -1.01 -5.48 -7.44
N VAL A 50 -1.47 -6.05 -6.32
CA VAL A 50 -2.15 -5.32 -5.27
C VAL A 50 -1.60 -5.74 -3.91
N TYR A 51 -1.20 -4.76 -3.10
CA TYR A 51 -1.01 -4.94 -1.67
C TYR A 51 -2.15 -4.29 -0.90
N ALA A 52 -2.76 -5.02 0.03
CA ALA A 52 -3.75 -4.50 0.97
C ALA A 52 -3.36 -4.92 2.38
N GLY A 53 -3.14 -3.95 3.27
CA GLY A 53 -2.68 -4.27 4.62
C GLY A 53 -2.19 -3.07 5.39
N GLU A 54 -1.38 -3.34 6.41
CA GLU A 54 -0.77 -2.33 7.26
C GLU A 54 0.46 -1.70 6.61
N TRP A 55 0.69 -0.44 6.95
CA TRP A 55 1.77 0.40 6.47
C TRP A 55 2.43 1.09 7.65
N SER A 56 3.75 1.15 7.61
CA SER A 56 4.54 1.91 8.56
C SER A 56 5.68 2.60 7.84
N ASN A 57 5.82 3.91 8.08
CA ASN A 57 6.86 4.76 7.47
C ASN A 57 7.01 4.55 5.95
N GLY A 58 5.88 4.49 5.23
CA GLY A 58 5.86 4.37 3.78
C GLY A 58 6.04 2.95 3.24
N GLN A 59 6.20 1.93 4.09
CA GLN A 59 6.44 0.54 3.69
C GLN A 59 5.33 -0.38 4.19
N SER A 60 5.05 -1.48 3.48
CA SER A 60 4.17 -2.52 3.99
C SER A 60 4.75 -3.11 5.28
N HIS A 61 3.87 -3.33 6.26
CA HIS A 61 4.20 -3.81 7.58
C HIS A 61 3.03 -4.66 8.12
N GLY A 62 3.19 -5.31 9.27
CA GLY A 62 2.11 -6.01 9.96
C GLY A 62 1.41 -7.04 9.07
N CYS A 63 0.11 -7.22 9.24
CA CYS A 63 -0.67 -8.15 8.46
C CYS A 63 -1.10 -7.55 7.12
N GLY A 64 -1.01 -8.34 6.05
CA GLY A 64 -1.45 -7.92 4.73
C GLY A 64 -1.66 -9.05 3.74
N ILE A 65 -2.15 -8.65 2.57
CA ILE A 65 -2.39 -9.51 1.41
C ILE A 65 -1.66 -8.90 0.22
N HIS A 66 -0.77 -9.68 -0.39
CA HIS A 66 -0.18 -9.36 -1.70
C HIS A 66 -0.81 -10.27 -2.75
N THR A 67 -1.59 -9.70 -3.66
CA THR A 67 -2.21 -10.40 -4.79
C THR A 67 -1.43 -10.06 -6.05
N CYS A 68 -0.91 -11.07 -6.73
CA CYS A 68 -0.24 -10.92 -8.01
C CYS A 68 -1.28 -10.77 -9.14
N GLU A 69 -0.88 -10.20 -10.27
CA GLU A 69 -1.74 -10.07 -11.46
C GLU A 69 -2.40 -11.39 -11.90
N ASP A 70 -1.68 -12.50 -11.78
CA ASP A 70 -2.16 -13.84 -12.14
C ASP A 70 -3.31 -14.34 -11.23
N GLY A 71 -3.52 -13.71 -10.08
CA GLY A 71 -4.49 -14.08 -9.05
C GLY A 71 -3.91 -14.90 -7.89
N SER A 72 -2.64 -15.31 -7.98
CA SER A 72 -1.91 -15.89 -6.85
C SER A 72 -1.81 -14.86 -5.71
N ARG A 73 -1.85 -15.31 -4.46
CA ARG A 73 -1.80 -14.40 -3.31
C ARG A 73 -0.98 -14.92 -2.14
N TYR A 74 -0.28 -14.01 -1.49
CA TYR A 74 0.30 -14.22 -0.17
C TYR A 74 -0.57 -13.51 0.88
N VAL A 75 -0.91 -14.23 1.96
CA VAL A 75 -1.58 -13.69 3.14
C VAL A 75 -0.69 -13.95 4.34
N GLY A 76 -0.25 -12.91 5.04
CA GLY A 76 0.67 -13.07 6.17
C GLY A 76 1.28 -11.77 6.64
N GLU A 77 2.34 -11.89 7.42
CA GLU A 77 3.05 -10.75 7.98
C GLU A 77 4.01 -10.10 6.96
N PHE A 78 4.25 -8.82 7.13
CA PHE A 78 5.17 -8.01 6.35
C PHE A 78 6.03 -7.17 7.28
N LYS A 79 7.29 -6.95 6.90
CA LYS A 79 8.20 -6.08 7.65
C LYS A 79 9.14 -5.39 6.67
N TRP A 80 9.17 -4.06 6.69
CA TRP A 80 10.02 -3.24 5.82
C TRP A 80 9.87 -3.57 4.33
N GLY A 81 8.62 -3.70 3.86
CA GLY A 81 8.37 -3.91 2.44
C GLY A 81 8.42 -5.37 1.96
N VAL A 82 8.80 -6.32 2.82
CA VAL A 82 8.95 -7.74 2.43
C VAL A 82 8.04 -8.65 3.25
N LYS A 83 7.68 -9.81 2.66
CA LYS A 83 6.98 -10.91 3.36
C LYS A 83 7.84 -11.34 4.56
N HIS A 84 7.21 -11.52 5.72
CA HIS A 84 7.88 -11.82 6.99
C HIS A 84 7.00 -12.75 7.83
N GLY A 85 7.56 -13.34 8.89
CA GLY A 85 6.78 -14.09 9.88
C GLY A 85 5.95 -15.23 9.29
N LEU A 86 4.77 -15.44 9.87
CA LEU A 86 3.84 -16.46 9.43
C LEU A 86 3.02 -15.97 8.22
N GLY A 87 2.84 -16.85 7.25
CA GLY A 87 1.94 -16.59 6.14
C GLY A 87 1.73 -17.80 5.27
N HIS A 88 0.74 -17.69 4.38
CA HIS A 88 0.35 -18.73 3.45
C HIS A 88 0.33 -18.15 2.04
N TYR A 89 0.88 -18.91 1.09
CA TYR A 89 0.81 -18.58 -0.32
C TYR A 89 -0.18 -19.50 -1.00
N HIS A 90 -1.13 -18.92 -1.73
CA HIS A 90 -2.10 -19.63 -2.55
C HIS A 90 -1.79 -19.34 -4.01
N PHE A 91 -1.38 -20.38 -4.74
CA PHE A 91 -1.22 -20.34 -6.18
C PHE A 91 -2.58 -20.48 -6.85
N ARG A 92 -2.80 -19.79 -7.97
CA ARG A 92 -4.00 -19.98 -8.77
C ARG A 92 -4.00 -21.33 -9.50
#